data_AF-A0A660MBS4-F1
#
_entry.id   AF-A0A660MBS4-F1
#
_cell.length_a   1.000
_cell.length_b   1.000
_cell.length_c   1.000
_cell.angle_alpha   90.00
_cell.angle_beta   90.00
_cell.angle_gamma   90.00
#
_symmetry.space_group_name_H-M   'P 1'
#
loop_
_entity.id
_entity.type
_entity.pdbx_description
1 polymer ?
#
loop_
_entity_poly.entity_id
_entity_poly.type
_entity_poly.pdbx_seq_one_letter_code
_entity_poly.pdbx_strand_id
1 'polypeptide(L)'
;MAHGANRRRVRSVVAKANSKLNIKNAAALLAGSTLLSSVLGMYRERLINGMYYDTYKVGADAYTVAFTIPDFMFFVLVSGALSVSFIPVFNQRLASGNKQSAWDLSSSLINFLALTTLAASILIMIFAEPLVNVVVGPGLSESGRSLAVSMMRVIAVNPFLFS
;
A
#
# COMPACT_ATOMS: atom_id res chain seq x y z
N MET A 1 25.99 26.06 -37.40
CA MET A 1 26.12 26.48 -35.99
C MET A 1 24.82 26.35 -35.14
N ALA A 2 23.73 25.75 -35.64
CA ALA A 2 22.43 25.73 -34.96
C ALA A 2 22.16 24.51 -34.02
N HIS A 3 23.02 23.49 -34.00
CA HIS A 3 22.76 22.25 -33.23
C HIS A 3 23.09 22.32 -31.72
N GLY A 4 23.82 23.34 -31.25
CA GLY A 4 24.21 23.46 -29.84
C GLY A 4 23.11 24.03 -28.92
N ALA A 5 22.19 24.84 -29.47
CA ALA A 5 21.19 25.55 -28.68
C ALA A 5 20.08 24.63 -28.14
N ASN A 6 19.68 23.61 -28.91
CA ASN A 6 18.59 22.71 -28.53
C ASN A 6 18.98 21.79 -27.36
N ARG A 7 20.22 21.28 -27.34
CA ARG A 7 20.75 20.47 -26.23
C ARG A 7 20.81 21.23 -24.89
N ARG A 8 21.01 22.55 -24.91
CA ARG A 8 21.02 23.39 -23.70
C ARG A 8 19.62 23.63 -23.12
N ARG A 9 18.61 23.83 -23.97
CA ARG A 9 17.19 23.95 -23.55
C ARG A 9 16.65 22.66 -22.96
N VAL A 10 16.93 21.50 -23.58
CA VAL A 10 16.49 20.21 -23.04
C VAL A 10 17.12 19.94 -21.68
N ARG A 11 18.42 20.22 -21.51
CA ARG A 11 19.09 20.10 -20.20
C ARG A 11 18.54 21.05 -19.14
N SER A 12 18.11 22.27 -19.49
CA SER A 12 17.57 23.21 -18.50
C SER A 12 16.14 22.87 -18.06
N VAL A 13 15.32 22.32 -18.95
CA VAL A 13 13.99 21.81 -18.60
C VAL A 13 14.12 20.57 -17.71
N VAL A 14 15.01 19.64 -18.07
CA VAL A 14 15.32 18.46 -17.25
C VAL A 14 15.93 18.85 -15.90
N ALA A 15 16.79 19.86 -15.84
CA ALA A 15 17.37 20.36 -14.59
C ALA A 15 16.35 21.09 -13.70
N LYS A 16 15.37 21.81 -14.28
CA LYS A 16 14.25 22.40 -13.52
C LYS A 16 13.29 21.34 -12.99
N ALA A 17 13.00 20.31 -13.79
CA ALA A 17 12.21 19.16 -13.34
C ALA A 17 12.95 18.37 -12.24
N ASN A 18 14.28 18.32 -12.31
CA ASN A 18 15.16 17.72 -11.30
C ASN A 18 15.58 18.70 -10.19
N SER A 19 14.88 19.82 -10.04
CA SER A 19 15.10 20.71 -8.90
C SER A 19 14.67 19.95 -7.64
N LYS A 20 15.56 19.88 -6.64
CA LYS A 20 15.26 19.25 -5.37
C LYS A 20 13.96 19.85 -4.83
N LEU A 21 12.90 19.06 -4.72
CA LEU A 21 11.65 19.53 -4.14
C LEU A 21 11.96 20.06 -2.74
N ASN A 22 11.63 21.32 -2.49
CA ASN A 22 11.71 21.88 -1.14
C ASN A 22 10.91 20.98 -0.20
N ILE A 23 11.43 20.73 1.00
CA ILE A 23 10.81 19.84 2.01
C ILE A 23 9.33 20.18 2.19
N LYS A 24 8.98 21.48 2.15
CA LYS A 24 7.60 21.98 2.22
C LYS A 24 6.70 21.47 1.09
N ASN A 25 7.18 21.47 -0.16
CA ASN A 25 6.43 21.02 -1.33
C ASN A 25 6.32 19.48 -1.35
N ALA A 26 7.39 18.79 -0.96
CA ALA A 26 7.38 17.34 -0.83
C ALA A 26 6.39 16.89 0.26
N ALA A 27 6.40 17.54 1.43
CA ALA A 27 5.45 17.29 2.50
C ALA A 27 4.01 17.60 2.09
N ALA A 28 3.78 18.73 1.40
CA ALA A 28 2.45 19.09 0.89
C ALA A 28 1.93 18.09 -0.14
N LEU A 29 2.79 17.59 -1.03
CA LEU A 29 2.43 16.56 -2.00
C LEU A 29 2.04 15.25 -1.29
N LEU A 30 2.86 14.76 -0.36
CA LEU A 30 2.58 13.53 0.39
C LEU A 30 1.29 13.64 1.21
N ALA A 31 1.11 14.75 1.93
CA ALA A 31 -0.09 15.00 2.72
C ALA A 31 -1.33 15.11 1.81
N GLY A 32 -1.23 15.85 0.70
CA GLY A 32 -2.30 15.99 -0.29
C GLY A 32 -2.69 14.65 -0.91
N SER A 33 -1.71 13.84 -1.31
CA SER A 33 -1.94 12.49 -1.84
C SER A 33 -2.59 11.57 -0.81
N THR A 34 -2.16 11.63 0.46
CA THR A 34 -2.73 10.82 1.55
C THR A 34 -4.17 11.23 1.83
N LEU A 35 -4.45 12.54 1.90
CA LEU A 35 -5.80 13.07 2.08
C LEU A 35 -6.71 12.67 0.92
N LEU A 36 -6.24 12.79 -0.33
CA LEU A 36 -7.00 12.40 -1.50
C LEU A 36 -7.32 10.90 -1.49
N SER A 37 -6.34 10.05 -1.17
CA SER A 37 -6.53 8.60 -1.02
C SER A 37 -7.56 8.29 0.08
N SER A 38 -7.49 9.00 1.21
CA SER A 38 -8.43 8.84 2.32
C SER A 38 -9.86 9.24 1.92
N VAL A 39 -10.03 10.37 1.22
CA VAL A 39 -11.34 10.82 0.73
C VAL A 39 -11.92 9.83 -0.29
N LEU A 40 -11.10 9.29 -1.19
CA LEU A 40 -11.53 8.26 -2.14
C LEU A 40 -11.92 6.96 -1.42
N GLY A 41 -11.20 6.57 -0.36
CA GLY A 41 -11.55 5.44 0.51
C GLY A 41 -12.89 5.64 1.21
N MET A 42 -13.11 6.80 1.82
CA MET A 42 -14.39 7.17 2.44
C MET A 42 -15.53 7.19 1.42
N TYR A 43 -15.27 7.68 0.21
CA TYR A 43 -16.25 7.70 -0.86
C TYR A 43 -16.61 6.28 -1.32
N ARG A 44 -15.62 5.39 -1.45
CA ARG A 44 -15.82 3.96 -1.72
C ARG A 44 -16.72 3.33 -0.65
N GLU A 45 -16.42 3.55 0.63
CA GLU A 45 -17.24 3.03 1.74
C GLU A 45 -18.66 3.59 1.70
N ARG A 46 -18.82 4.88 1.41
CA ARG A 46 -20.13 5.50 1.27
C ARG A 46 -20.93 4.95 0.10
N LEU A 47 -20.29 4.60 -1.02
CA LEU A 47 -20.94 3.94 -2.15
C LEU A 47 -21.38 2.51 -1.81
N ILE A 48 -20.52 1.74 -1.14
CA ILE A 48 -20.84 0.37 -0.69
C ILE A 48 -22.01 0.42 0.30
N ASN A 49 -21.95 1.31 1.30
CA ASN A 49 -23.05 1.47 2.26
C ASN A 49 -24.30 2.02 1.56
N GLY A 50 -24.20 3.06 0.73
CA GLY A 50 -25.35 3.65 0.05
C GLY A 50 -26.10 2.68 -0.89
N MET A 51 -25.40 1.74 -1.54
CA MET A 51 -26.02 0.79 -2.46
C MET A 51 -26.47 -0.51 -1.78
N TYR A 52 -25.78 -0.98 -0.73
CA TYR A 52 -26.00 -2.31 -0.16
C TYR A 52 -26.60 -2.30 1.26
N TYR A 53 -26.64 -1.16 1.95
CA TYR A 53 -27.05 -1.12 3.37
C TYR A 53 -28.55 -1.39 3.58
N ASP A 54 -29.43 -1.02 2.65
CA ASP A 54 -30.87 -1.31 2.79
C ASP A 54 -31.25 -2.69 2.23
N THR A 55 -30.49 -3.21 1.27
CA THR A 55 -30.86 -4.41 0.50
C THR A 55 -30.06 -5.66 0.88
N TYR A 56 -28.81 -5.50 1.34
CA TYR A 56 -27.88 -6.62 1.55
C TYR A 56 -26.83 -6.34 2.65
N LYS A 57 -27.30 -6.04 3.86
CA LYS A 57 -26.46 -5.74 5.06
C LYS A 57 -25.35 -6.77 5.30
N VAL A 58 -25.69 -8.05 5.13
CA VAL A 58 -24.76 -9.18 5.33
C VAL A 58 -23.51 -9.07 4.45
N GLY A 59 -23.64 -8.56 3.22
CA GLY A 59 -22.49 -8.40 2.32
C GLY A 59 -21.57 -7.23 2.69
N ALA A 60 -22.14 -6.13 3.21
CA ALA A 60 -21.34 -4.98 3.63
C ALA A 60 -20.49 -5.30 4.87
N ASP A 61 -21.06 -6.03 5.83
CA ASP A 61 -20.33 -6.50 7.01
C ASP A 61 -19.25 -7.52 6.62
N ALA A 62 -19.60 -8.48 5.75
CA ALA A 62 -18.65 -9.46 5.23
C ALA A 62 -17.47 -8.81 4.48
N TYR A 63 -17.73 -7.80 3.67
CA TYR A 63 -16.70 -7.02 2.98
C TYR A 63 -15.74 -6.37 3.98
N THR A 64 -16.28 -5.67 4.98
CA THR A 64 -15.46 -4.96 5.98
C THR A 64 -14.57 -5.92 6.77
N VAL A 65 -15.14 -7.05 7.21
CA VAL A 65 -14.42 -8.11 7.92
C VAL A 65 -13.32 -8.73 7.05
N ALA A 66 -13.60 -8.95 5.76
CA ALA A 66 -12.66 -9.56 4.83
C ALA A 66 -11.39 -8.74 4.58
N PHE A 67 -11.48 -7.40 4.66
CA PHE A 67 -10.31 -6.50 4.52
C PHE A 67 -9.47 -6.38 5.79
N THR A 68 -10.03 -6.65 6.96
CA THR A 68 -9.41 -6.32 8.25
C THR A 68 -8.03 -6.98 8.44
N ILE A 69 -7.92 -8.29 8.20
CA ILE A 69 -6.65 -9.02 8.40
C ILE A 69 -5.61 -8.69 7.32
N PRO A 70 -5.94 -8.73 6.00
CA PRO A 70 -5.00 -8.33 4.95
C PRO A 70 -4.46 -6.90 5.13
N ASP A 71 -5.32 -5.94 5.46
CA ASP A 71 -4.92 -4.54 5.62
C ASP A 71 -4.03 -4.35 6.85
N PHE A 72 -4.34 -5.02 7.97
CA PHE A 72 -3.50 -5.00 9.17
C PHE A 72 -2.09 -5.53 8.89
N MET A 73 -1.97 -6.65 8.16
CA MET A 73 -0.67 -7.21 7.78
C MET A 73 0.12 -6.27 6.88
N PHE A 74 -0.53 -5.68 5.87
CA PHE A 74 0.11 -4.68 5.01
C PHE A 74 0.60 -3.47 5.82
N PHE A 75 -0.23 -2.96 6.73
CA PHE A 75 0.13 -1.85 7.60
C PHE A 75 1.36 -2.18 8.46
N VAL A 76 1.40 -3.34 9.13
CA VAL A 76 2.53 -3.73 9.99
C VAL A 76 3.82 -3.89 9.18
N LEU A 77 3.76 -4.55 8.02
CA LEU A 77 4.94 -4.81 7.19
C LEU A 77 5.46 -3.54 6.52
N VAL A 78 4.60 -2.73 5.90
CA VAL A 78 5.01 -1.60 5.05
C VAL A 78 5.16 -0.29 5.84
N SER A 79 4.19 0.02 6.70
CA SER A 79 4.18 1.28 7.45
C SER A 79 5.02 1.23 8.74
N GLY A 80 5.29 0.04 9.26
CA GLY A 80 5.96 -0.18 10.53
C GLY A 80 7.49 0.02 10.50
N ALA A 81 8.19 -0.84 11.25
CA ALA A 81 9.63 -0.73 11.56
C ALA A 81 10.55 -0.64 10.33
N LEU A 82 10.13 -1.17 9.17
CA LEU A 82 10.92 -1.16 7.94
C LEU A 82 11.09 0.26 7.39
N SER A 83 10.05 1.08 7.30
CA SER A 83 10.15 2.44 6.77
C SER A 83 11.00 3.36 7.65
N VAL A 84 10.86 3.26 8.98
CA VAL A 84 11.60 4.08 9.95
C VAL A 84 13.10 3.76 9.94
N SER A 85 13.46 2.48 9.75
CA SER A 85 14.86 2.05 9.71
C SER A 85 15.49 2.22 8.33
N PHE A 86 14.72 2.05 7.25
CA PHE A 86 15.20 2.12 5.87
C PHE A 86 15.57 3.54 5.43
N ILE A 87 14.70 4.53 5.65
CA ILE A 87 14.89 5.89 5.11
C ILE A 87 16.23 6.52 5.58
N PRO A 88 16.61 6.46 6.87
CA PRO A 88 17.89 7.00 7.32
C PRO A 88 19.10 6.31 6.68
N VAL A 89 19.09 4.97 6.60
CA VAL A 89 20.19 4.19 6.04
C VAL A 89 20.32 4.41 4.54
N PHE A 90 19.19 4.46 3.82
CA PHE A 90 19.15 4.79 2.41
C PHE A 90 19.72 6.20 2.14
N ASN A 91 19.26 7.19 2.89
CA ASN A 91 19.74 8.57 2.77
C ASN A 91 21.23 8.70 3.09
N GLN A 92 21.74 7.96 4.08
CA GLN A 92 23.16 7.94 4.41
C GLN A 92 24.01 7.40 3.25
N ARG A 93 23.61 6.26 2.65
CA ARG A 93 24.31 5.67 1.50
C ARG A 93 24.24 6.54 0.25
N LEU A 94 23.11 7.21 0.05
CA LEU A 94 22.92 8.13 -1.06
C LEU A 94 23.78 9.40 -0.90
N ALA A 95 23.84 9.94 0.32
CA ALA A 95 24.62 11.14 0.65
C ALA A 95 26.13 10.89 0.56
N SER A 96 26.60 9.67 0.86
CA SER A 96 28.02 9.28 0.72
C SER A 96 28.45 9.06 -0.73
N GLY A 97 27.57 9.32 -1.71
CA GLY A 97 27.85 9.13 -3.15
C GLY A 97 27.75 7.67 -3.61
N ASN A 98 27.45 6.73 -2.72
CA ASN A 98 27.35 5.30 -3.03
C ASN A 98 25.94 4.94 -3.52
N LYS A 99 25.59 5.45 -4.70
CA LYS A 99 24.27 5.23 -5.32
C LYS A 99 23.97 3.76 -5.58
N GLN A 100 24.98 2.97 -5.94
CA GLN A 100 24.82 1.53 -6.18
C GLN A 100 24.39 0.82 -4.89
N SER A 101 25.07 1.08 -3.77
CA SER A 101 24.70 0.46 -2.49
C SER A 101 23.34 0.90 -1.96
N ALA A 102 22.91 2.12 -2.28
CA ALA A 102 21.54 2.59 -1.99
C ALA A 102 20.50 1.85 -2.84
N TRP A 103 20.80 1.62 -4.13
CA TRP A 103 19.95 0.83 -5.02
C TRP A 103 19.84 -0.63 -4.58
N ASP A 104 20.99 -1.26 -4.27
CA ASP A 104 21.02 -2.66 -3.81
C ASP A 104 20.23 -2.84 -2.52
N LEU A 105 20.25 -1.84 -1.61
CA LEU A 105 19.43 -1.82 -0.41
C LEU A 105 17.94 -1.78 -0.74
N SER A 106 17.52 -0.87 -1.63
CA SER A 106 16.13 -0.77 -2.07
C SER A 106 15.64 -2.05 -2.73
N SER A 107 16.42 -2.62 -3.65
CA SER A 107 16.07 -3.87 -4.32
C SER A 107 15.97 -5.03 -3.34
N SER A 108 16.90 -5.12 -2.38
CA SER A 108 16.86 -6.15 -1.34
C SER A 108 15.62 -6.00 -0.45
N LEU A 109 15.27 -4.76 -0.07
CA LEU A 109 14.08 -4.49 0.72
C LEU A 109 12.80 -4.85 -0.05
N ILE A 110 12.67 -4.44 -1.31
CA ILE A 110 11.50 -4.75 -2.14
C ILE A 110 11.36 -6.27 -2.30
N ASN A 111 12.45 -6.99 -2.61
CA ASN A 111 12.41 -8.44 -2.71
C ASN A 111 12.03 -9.10 -1.38
N PHE A 112 12.54 -8.60 -0.26
CA PHE A 112 12.18 -9.08 1.08
C PHE A 112 10.70 -8.82 1.38
N LEU A 113 10.19 -7.63 1.07
CA LEU A 113 8.78 -7.29 1.21
C LEU A 113 7.92 -8.20 0.34
N ALA A 114 8.22 -8.33 -0.95
CA ALA A 114 7.48 -9.20 -1.86
C ALA A 114 7.43 -10.67 -1.39
N LEU A 115 8.54 -11.20 -0.88
CA LEU A 115 8.57 -12.57 -0.34
C LEU A 115 7.77 -12.71 0.95
N THR A 116 7.90 -11.74 1.87
CA THR A 116 7.20 -11.78 3.16
C THR A 116 5.70 -11.52 3.01
N THR A 117 5.29 -10.59 2.15
CA THR A 117 3.88 -10.36 1.81
C THR A 117 3.30 -11.56 1.09
N LEU A 118 4.02 -12.19 0.16
CA LEU A 118 3.57 -13.42 -0.49
C LEU A 118 3.34 -14.55 0.52
N ALA A 119 4.29 -14.77 1.43
CA ALA A 119 4.16 -15.77 2.47
C ALA A 119 2.96 -15.47 3.39
N ALA A 120 2.80 -14.21 3.81
CA ALA A 120 1.67 -13.78 4.62
C ALA A 120 0.33 -13.96 3.88
N SER A 121 0.26 -13.59 2.60
CA SER A 121 -0.90 -13.78 1.73
C SER A 121 -1.31 -15.25 1.66
N ILE A 122 -0.36 -16.17 1.47
CA ILE A 122 -0.62 -17.61 1.45
C ILE A 122 -1.16 -18.08 2.80
N LEU A 123 -0.54 -17.65 3.91
CA LEU A 123 -1.01 -17.99 5.25
C LEU A 123 -2.43 -17.48 5.51
N ILE A 124 -2.74 -16.24 5.14
CA ILE A 124 -4.10 -15.69 5.28
C ILE A 124 -5.09 -16.49 4.44
N MET A 125 -4.75 -16.88 3.20
CA MET A 125 -5.67 -17.69 2.37
C MET A 125 -5.99 -19.05 2.98
N ILE A 126 -4.97 -19.72 3.52
CA ILE A 126 -5.11 -21.04 4.18
C ILE A 126 -5.93 -20.90 5.47
N PHE A 127 -5.60 -19.91 6.30
CA PHE A 127 -6.22 -19.69 7.60
C PHE A 127 -7.42 -18.74 7.58
N ALA A 128 -7.94 -18.38 6.39
CA ALA A 128 -9.03 -17.41 6.27
C ALA A 128 -10.26 -17.81 7.10
N GLU A 129 -10.59 -19.10 7.11
CA GLU A 129 -11.73 -19.62 7.86
C GLU A 129 -11.59 -19.46 9.38
N PRO A 130 -10.53 -19.97 10.06
CA PRO A 130 -10.36 -19.72 11.49
C PRO A 130 -10.14 -18.24 11.82
N LEU A 131 -9.47 -17.47 10.95
CA LEU A 131 -9.26 -16.04 11.15
C LEU A 131 -10.59 -15.28 11.18
N VAL A 132 -11.48 -15.53 10.22
CA VAL A 132 -12.81 -14.92 10.19
C VAL A 132 -13.65 -15.40 11.38
N ASN A 133 -13.66 -16.69 11.66
CA ASN A 133 -14.55 -17.27 12.65
C ASN A 133 -14.22 -16.86 14.09
N VAL A 134 -12.93 -16.74 14.42
CA VAL A 134 -12.47 -16.54 15.80
C VAL A 134 -12.04 -15.10 16.06
N VAL A 135 -11.44 -14.43 15.07
CA VAL A 135 -10.73 -13.16 15.30
C VAL A 135 -11.59 -11.95 14.92
N VAL A 136 -12.19 -11.96 13.73
CA VAL A 136 -12.77 -10.73 13.14
C VAL A 136 -14.27 -10.78 12.85
N GLY A 137 -14.87 -11.97 12.81
CA GLY A 137 -16.28 -12.17 12.47
C GLY A 137 -17.12 -13.01 13.45
N PRO A 138 -16.88 -13.04 14.77
CA PRO A 138 -17.68 -13.89 15.68
C PRO A 138 -19.17 -13.48 15.74
N GLY A 139 -19.51 -12.25 15.33
CA GLY A 139 -20.89 -11.75 15.25
C GLY A 139 -21.56 -11.88 13.89
N LEU A 140 -20.89 -12.45 12.87
CA LEU A 140 -21.49 -12.63 11.54
C LEU A 140 -22.47 -13.80 11.53
N SER A 141 -23.51 -13.69 10.71
CA SER A 141 -24.35 -14.84 10.35
C SER A 141 -23.53 -15.87 9.57
N GLU A 142 -24.00 -17.13 9.54
CA GLU A 142 -23.31 -18.22 8.83
C GLU A 142 -23.09 -17.90 7.33
N SER A 143 -24.07 -17.25 6.70
CA SER A 143 -23.98 -16.78 5.32
C SER A 143 -22.99 -15.62 5.15
N GLY A 144 -22.94 -14.67 6.09
CA GLY A 144 -21.96 -13.58 6.08
C GLY A 144 -20.54 -14.07 6.30
N ARG A 145 -20.37 -15.09 7.14
CA ARG A 145 -19.09 -15.72 7.48
C ARG A 145 -18.47 -16.42 6.29
N SER A 146 -19.24 -17.27 5.59
CA SER A 146 -18.76 -17.95 4.38
C SER A 146 -18.40 -16.97 3.24
N LEU A 147 -19.19 -15.89 3.11
CA LEU A 147 -18.90 -14.81 2.17
C LEU A 147 -17.61 -14.06 2.54
N ALA A 148 -17.44 -13.70 3.81
CA ALA A 148 -16.25 -13.01 4.31
C ALA A 148 -14.98 -13.85 4.11
N VAL A 149 -15.03 -15.17 4.35
CA VAL A 149 -13.91 -16.09 4.09
C VAL A 149 -13.54 -16.10 2.61
N SER A 150 -14.54 -16.18 1.73
CA SER A 150 -14.32 -16.19 0.28
C SER A 150 -13.71 -14.88 -0.21
N MET A 151 -14.23 -13.75 0.27
CA MET A 151 -13.68 -12.42 -0.03
C MET A 151 -12.27 -12.25 0.51
N MET A 152 -12.00 -12.68 1.75
CA MET A 152 -10.69 -12.57 2.38
C MET A 152 -9.63 -13.33 1.60
N ARG A 153 -9.94 -14.53 1.09
CA ARG A 153 -9.02 -15.30 0.25
C ARG A 153 -8.63 -14.54 -1.03
N VAL A 154 -9.59 -13.86 -1.66
CA VAL A 154 -9.32 -13.05 -2.86
C VAL A 154 -8.53 -11.79 -2.50
N ILE A 155 -8.92 -11.09 -1.43
CA ILE A 155 -8.28 -9.85 -0.98
C ILE A 155 -6.86 -10.11 -0.48
N ALA A 156 -6.58 -11.28 0.10
CA ALA A 156 -5.26 -11.65 0.58
C ALA A 156 -4.19 -11.63 -0.53
N VAL A 157 -4.55 -11.64 -1.81
CA VAL A 157 -3.61 -11.48 -2.93
C VAL A 157 -3.11 -10.03 -3.07
N ASN A 158 -3.90 -9.06 -2.59
CA ASN A 158 -3.66 -7.63 -2.76
C ASN A 158 -2.33 -7.12 -2.18
N PRO A 159 -1.95 -7.48 -0.93
CA PRO A 159 -0.68 -7.04 -0.34
C PRO A 159 0.55 -7.48 -1.13
N PHE A 160 0.48 -8.66 -1.76
CA PHE A 160 1.55 -9.16 -2.64
C PHE A 160 1.65 -8.38 -3.95
N LEU A 161 0.52 -8.06 -4.59
CA LEU A 161 0.52 -7.32 -5.86
C LEU A 161 1.04 -5.88 -5.75
N PHE A 162 1.00 -5.32 -4.54
CA PHE A 162 1.40 -3.94 -4.25
C PHE A 162 2.67 -3.82 -3.38
N SER A 163 3.43 -4.91 -3.23
CA SER A 163 4.80 -4.90 -2.65
C SER A 163 5.87 -4.84 -3.72
#